data_AF-A0A8C0G4K1-F1
#
_entry.id   AF-A0A8C0G4K1-F1
#
_cell.length_a   1.000
_cell.length_b   1.000
_cell.length_c   1.000
_cell.angle_alpha   90.00
_cell.angle_beta   90.00
_cell.angle_gamma   90.00
#
_symmetry.space_group_name_H-M   'P 1'
#
loop_
_entity.id
_entity.type
_entity.pdbx_description
1 polymer ?
#
loop_
_entity_poly.entity_id
_entity_poly.type
_entity_poly.pdbx_seq_one_letter_code
_entity_poly.pdbx_strand_id
1 'polypeptide(L)'
;MVFTGGLRSLLPLAVRSLIRFNKLNISNTSGMAEGYKQANVVILHKSLADDFEKFCHANDGPLLLLYRSKPGEWKCPSLSSNSDNKNQLPSFL
;
A
#
# COMPACT_ATOMS: atom_id res chain seq x y z
N MET A 1 -6.08 24.78 -1.45
CA MET A 1 -6.43 23.90 -2.60
C MET A 1 -5.13 23.34 -3.16
N VAL A 2 -4.80 22.08 -2.86
CA VAL A 2 -3.53 21.48 -3.30
C VAL A 2 -3.69 21.09 -4.77
N PHE A 3 -2.84 21.65 -5.64
CA PHE A 3 -2.80 21.35 -7.08
C PHE A 3 -2.50 19.86 -7.29
N THR A 4 -3.48 19.10 -7.76
CA THR A 4 -3.36 17.65 -8.04
C THR A 4 -2.35 17.34 -9.14
N GLY A 5 -2.08 18.30 -10.03
CA GLY A 5 -1.09 18.16 -11.11
C GLY A 5 0.33 17.88 -10.62
N GLY A 6 0.71 18.38 -9.43
CA GLY A 6 2.03 18.12 -8.85
C GLY A 6 2.18 16.69 -8.30
N LEU A 7 1.11 16.09 -7.78
CA LEU A 7 1.15 14.78 -7.13
C LEU A 7 1.27 13.62 -8.12
N ARG A 8 0.85 13.84 -9.37
CA ARG A 8 0.93 12.85 -10.45
C ARG A 8 2.36 12.47 -10.80
N SER A 9 3.27 13.45 -10.84
CA SER A 9 4.68 13.23 -11.21
C SER A 9 5.59 12.91 -10.02
N LEU A 10 5.08 12.92 -8.79
CA LEU A 10 5.89 12.60 -7.61
C LEU A 10 6.28 11.13 -7.56
N LEU A 11 7.50 10.85 -7.10
CA LEU A 11 7.90 9.49 -6.75
C LEU A 11 7.03 8.94 -5.60
N PRO A 12 6.76 7.62 -5.56
CA PRO A 12 5.94 7.01 -4.51
C PRO A 12 6.43 7.34 -3.09
N LEU A 13 7.74 7.45 -2.89
CA LEU A 13 8.33 7.82 -1.59
C LEU A 13 7.90 9.22 -1.13
N ALA A 14 7.85 10.18 -2.05
CA ALA A 14 7.43 11.55 -1.75
C ALA A 14 5.93 11.59 -1.39
N VAL A 15 5.09 10.91 -2.18
CA VAL A 15 3.65 10.79 -1.90
C VAL A 15 3.40 10.17 -0.53
N ARG A 16 4.03 9.03 -0.22
CA ARG A 16 3.88 8.34 1.08
C ARG A 16 4.38 9.20 2.25
N SER A 17 5.43 9.99 2.05
CA SER A 17 5.91 10.93 3.07
C SER A 17 4.87 12.02 3.35
N LEU A 18 4.26 12.60 2.31
CA LEU A 18 3.22 13.61 2.47
C LEU A 18 1.98 13.08 3.19
N ILE A 19 1.55 11.85 2.89
CA ILE A 19 0.46 11.14 3.60
C ILE A 19 0.84 10.95 5.07
N ARG A 20 2.04 10.43 5.35
CA ARG A 20 2.55 10.15 6.71
C ARG A 20 2.55 11.39 7.60
N PHE A 21 2.89 12.56 7.05
CA PHE A 21 2.93 13.83 7.79
C PHE A 21 1.60 14.60 7.75
N ASN A 22 0.52 13.97 7.28
CA ASN A 22 -0.82 14.56 7.14
C ASN A 22 -0.79 15.91 6.38
N LYS A 23 0.07 16.01 5.35
CA LYS A 23 0.24 17.22 4.52
C LYS A 23 -0.70 17.25 3.32
N LEU A 24 -1.46 16.18 3.11
CA LEU A 24 -2.46 16.06 2.04
C LEU A 24 -3.84 15.92 2.69
N ASN A 25 -4.77 16.79 2.30
CA ASN A 25 -6.18 16.64 2.64
C ASN A 25 -6.89 15.97 1.46
N ILE A 26 -6.76 14.63 1.37
CA ILE A 26 -7.21 13.80 0.24
C ILE A 26 -8.02 12.61 0.74
N SER A 27 -8.99 12.17 -0.06
CA SER A 27 -9.81 10.98 0.23
C SER A 27 -9.26 9.69 -0.39
N ASN A 28 -8.46 9.78 -1.45
CA ASN A 28 -7.84 8.63 -2.12
C ASN A 28 -6.51 9.01 -2.79
N THR A 29 -5.76 8.00 -3.24
CA THR A 29 -4.45 8.14 -3.90
C THR A 29 -4.54 8.05 -5.43
N SER A 30 -5.73 8.12 -6.01
CA SER A 30 -5.92 7.97 -7.45
C SER A 30 -5.19 9.07 -8.23
N GLY A 31 -4.50 8.70 -9.30
CA GLY A 31 -3.75 9.63 -10.15
C GLY A 31 -2.45 10.17 -9.54
N MET A 32 -2.01 9.65 -8.39
CA MET A 32 -0.72 9.99 -7.77
C MET A 32 0.37 9.01 -8.19
N ALA A 33 1.61 9.49 -8.31
CA ALA A 33 2.78 8.69 -8.68
C ALA A 33 2.56 7.84 -9.95
N GLU A 34 2.26 8.51 -11.05
CA GLU A 34 2.07 7.89 -12.36
C GLU A 34 3.29 7.04 -12.76
N GLY A 35 3.02 5.90 -13.40
CA GLY A 35 4.03 4.91 -13.77
C GLY A 35 4.33 3.88 -12.67
N TYR A 36 3.79 4.06 -11.46
CA TYR A 36 3.93 3.11 -10.36
C TYR A 36 2.60 2.41 -10.04
N LYS A 37 2.68 1.13 -9.66
CA LYS A 37 1.51 0.35 -9.25
C LYS A 37 1.16 0.66 -7.80
N GLN A 38 -0.11 0.90 -7.54
CA GLN A 38 -0.69 0.91 -6.20
C GLN A 38 -1.16 -0.52 -5.86
N ALA A 39 -1.07 -0.89 -4.59
CA ALA A 39 -1.44 -2.21 -4.10
C ALA A 39 -2.32 -2.08 -2.87
N ASN A 40 -3.26 -3.01 -2.72
CA ASN A 40 -4.05 -3.15 -1.50
C ASN A 40 -3.22 -3.87 -0.43
N VAL A 41 -3.51 -3.59 0.83
CA VAL A 41 -2.86 -4.21 1.98
C VAL A 41 -3.95 -4.77 2.89
N VAL A 42 -3.78 -6.02 3.33
CA VAL A 42 -4.65 -6.68 4.31
C VAL A 42 -3.78 -7.08 5.51
N ILE A 43 -4.22 -6.72 6.71
CA ILE A 43 -3.55 -7.09 7.97
C ILE A 43 -4.49 -8.02 8.72
N LEU A 44 -4.01 -9.23 9.04
CA LEU A 44 -4.79 -10.25 9.70
C LEU A 44 -4.00 -10.97 10.79
N HIS A 45 -4.71 -11.61 11.71
CA HIS A 45 -4.10 -12.44 12.74
C HIS A 45 -3.38 -13.64 12.11
N LYS A 46 -2.26 -14.08 12.72
CA LYS A 46 -1.42 -15.17 12.19
C LYS A 46 -2.22 -16.45 11.90
N SER A 47 -3.22 -16.76 12.72
CA SER A 47 -4.06 -17.96 12.57
C SER A 47 -4.87 -17.99 11.28
N LEU A 48 -5.10 -16.84 10.62
CA LEU A 48 -5.86 -16.75 9.37
C LEU A 48 -4.97 -16.65 8.12
N ALA A 49 -3.65 -16.51 8.31
CA ALA A 49 -2.73 -16.14 7.24
C ALA A 49 -2.61 -17.22 6.14
N ASP A 50 -2.57 -18.48 6.54
CA ASP A 50 -2.43 -19.59 5.59
C ASP A 50 -3.70 -19.82 4.77
N ASP A 51 -4.88 -19.63 5.40
CA ASP A 51 -6.15 -19.78 4.70
C ASP A 51 -6.42 -18.59 3.76
N PHE A 52 -6.01 -17.39 4.15
CA PHE A 52 -6.10 -16.22 3.28
C PHE A 52 -5.16 -16.34 2.06
N GLU A 53 -3.95 -16.89 2.22
CA GLU A 53 -3.05 -17.15 1.09
C GLU A 53 -3.66 -18.15 0.10
N LYS A 54 -4.22 -19.26 0.58
CA LYS A 54 -4.94 -20.22 -0.28
C LYS A 54 -6.13 -19.55 -0.98
N PHE A 55 -6.85 -18.67 -0.28
CA PHE A 55 -7.96 -17.92 -0.86
C PHE A 55 -7.50 -16.97 -1.97
N CYS A 56 -6.37 -16.27 -1.80
CA CYS A 56 -5.77 -15.47 -2.87
C CYS A 56 -5.40 -16.35 -4.07
N HIS A 57 -4.75 -17.49 -3.85
CA HIS A 57 -4.36 -18.42 -4.93
C HIS A 57 -5.56 -19.02 -5.68
N ALA A 58 -6.64 -19.32 -4.98
CA ALA A 58 -7.88 -19.75 -5.61
C ALA A 58 -8.54 -18.64 -6.46
N ASN A 59 -8.13 -17.38 -6.27
CA ASN A 59 -8.71 -16.19 -6.88
C ASN A 59 -7.62 -15.28 -7.49
N ASP A 60 -6.57 -15.87 -8.10
CA ASP A 60 -5.36 -15.15 -8.56
C ASP A 60 -5.61 -14.01 -9.58
N GLY A 61 -6.77 -14.00 -10.24
CA GLY A 61 -7.19 -12.90 -11.12
C GLY A 61 -7.52 -11.61 -10.35
N PRO A 62 -8.63 -11.58 -9.58
CA PRO A 62 -9.02 -10.41 -8.80
C PRO A 62 -8.13 -10.16 -7.57
N LEU A 63 -7.49 -11.20 -7.00
CA LEU A 63 -6.74 -11.14 -5.75
C LEU A 63 -5.29 -11.58 -5.91
N LEU A 64 -4.57 -10.91 -6.81
CA LEU A 64 -3.15 -11.16 -7.01
C LEU A 64 -2.35 -10.88 -5.72
N LEU A 65 -1.83 -11.94 -5.11
CA LEU A 65 -0.97 -11.84 -3.94
C LEU A 65 0.44 -11.38 -4.36
N LEU A 66 0.76 -10.11 -4.11
CA LEU A 66 2.07 -9.54 -4.46
C LEU A 66 3.18 -9.88 -3.46
N TYR A 67 2.85 -9.94 -2.16
CA TYR A 67 3.80 -10.21 -1.08
C TYR A 67 3.08 -10.63 0.20
N ARG A 68 3.64 -11.62 0.91
CA ARG A 68 3.26 -12.01 2.27
C ARG A 68 4.44 -11.78 3.21
N SER A 69 4.26 -10.96 4.24
CA SER A 69 5.29 -10.74 5.26
C SER A 69 5.26 -11.85 6.33
N LYS A 70 6.35 -11.95 7.11
CA LYS A 70 6.33 -12.77 8.33
C LYS A 70 5.44 -12.12 9.40
N PRO A 71 4.86 -12.90 10.34
CA PRO A 71 4.15 -12.33 11.48
C PRO A 71 5.04 -11.35 12.26
N GLY A 72 4.54 -10.13 12.48
CA GLY A 72 5.28 -9.06 13.14
C GLY A 72 6.28 -8.31 12.24
N GLU A 73 6.40 -8.67 10.96
CA GLU A 73 7.17 -7.92 9.98
C GLU A 73 6.28 -6.88 9.28
N TRP A 74 6.72 -5.62 9.30
CA TRP A 74 5.96 -4.46 8.80
C TRP A 74 6.51 -3.87 7.50
N LYS A 75 7.59 -4.45 6.99
CA LYS A 75 8.29 -4.01 5.79
C LYS A 75 7.99 -4.96 4.63
N CYS A 76 8.04 -4.42 3.41
CA CYS A 76 7.86 -5.16 2.17
C CYS A 76 9.03 -4.86 1.23
N PRO A 77 10.26 -5.31 1.58
CA PRO A 77 11.49 -4.88 0.89
C PRO A 77 11.51 -5.23 -0.59
N SER A 78 10.82 -6.29 -1.02
CA SER A 78 10.70 -6.68 -2.43
C SER A 78 9.83 -5.74 -3.26
N LEU A 79 8.87 -5.05 -2.65
CA LEU A 79 7.96 -4.11 -3.32
C LEU A 79 8.36 -2.65 -3.13
N SER A 80 9.05 -2.34 -2.03
CA SER A 80 9.54 -1.00 -1.74
C SER A 80 10.64 -1.05 -0.67
N SER A 81 11.80 -0.51 -0.99
CA SER A 81 12.94 -0.39 -0.05
C SER A 81 12.64 0.48 1.18
N ASN A 82 11.65 1.38 1.10
CA ASN A 82 11.29 2.36 2.14
C ASN A 82 9.80 2.32 2.54
N SER A 83 9.15 1.15 2.52
CA SER A 83 7.77 1.01 3.00
C SER A 83 7.73 0.70 4.50
N ASP A 84 7.28 1.65 5.33
CA ASP A 84 6.77 1.34 6.66
C ASP A 84 5.24 1.40 6.60
N ASN A 85 4.59 0.24 6.60
CA ASN A 85 3.15 0.16 6.32
C ASN A 85 2.26 0.84 7.39
N LYS A 86 2.76 1.04 8.63
CA LYS A 86 1.97 1.56 9.76
C LYS A 86 1.41 2.97 9.56
N ASN A 87 2.12 3.85 8.84
CA ASN A 87 1.74 5.26 8.69
C ASN A 87 1.74 5.73 7.23
N GLN A 88 1.73 4.80 6.26
CA GLN A 88 1.76 5.13 4.83
C GLN A 88 0.42 4.91 4.11
N LEU A 89 -0.60 4.45 4.84
CA LEU A 89 -1.96 4.21 4.33
C LEU A 89 -2.88 5.37 4.76
N PRO A 90 -3.68 5.96 3.85
CA PRO A 90 -4.64 7.02 4.20
C PRO A 90 -5.78 6.54 5.11
N SER A 91 -6.13 5.26 5.04
CA SER A 91 -7.16 4.61 5.86
C SER A 91 -6.94 3.10 5.86
N PHE A 92 -7.39 2.43 6.92
CA PHE A 92 -7.49 0.97 7.00
C PHE A 92 -8.94 0.58 6.73
N LEU A 93 -9.15 -0.53 6.01
CA LEU A 93 -10.40 -1.30 6.02
C LEU A 93 -10.20 -2.53 6.90
#